data_AF-A0AAJ5WTP0-F1
#
_entry.id   AF-A0AAJ5WTP0-F1
#
_cell.length_a   1.000
_cell.length_b   1.000
_cell.length_c   1.000
_cell.angle_alpha   90.00
_cell.angle_beta   90.00
_cell.angle_gamma   90.00
#
_symmetry.space_group_name_H-M   'P 1'
#
loop_
_entity.id
_entity.type
_entity.pdbx_description
1 polymer ?
#
loop_
_entity_poly.entity_id
_entity_poly.type
_entity_poly.pdbx_seq_one_letter_code
_entity_poly.pdbx_strand_id
1 'polypeptide(L)'
;MKQILFLFIAVLGLTSLSAQSIVKIKADSVRMYNGDCNAELILENGTRNVSGFLFNKGNGRTEFRSGLIRVNDSVYLIGTDTLSFSKGINSLKGRIGSVNLVGTSYLGITSGRGSTGSSEGTGNRNNVYIGNRVGNSNTSGGSNVFVGEESGSNNTTGSSNVFLGYLSGNGNTAGKENVFIGKEAGSLNTSGENNILIGTAAGKNNSALSNNIFIGNNAGANNKYEGGNNVAIGLDASGNAPKIFKSVSIGDSAGYSSGDTGALVSYNVFIGSLAGKSNHFGQHNTVTGAFAGYHLHDGNKNNLFGFYAGYNLADGSQNSFYGDSSGYSVTNVSGLTFLGSGSGKNNSTGSQNAFFGYQSGYLNNTGSNNTFLGHYAGRLNTTGGNNVYVGANAAGNATTGNNNIAIGNGVQLQVPSGDNQINIGNFLYKDADGNFGIGLSNPTYKLHVNGTGKFESTITTSGSIIAVVAKTAAYTLSLSDEFVCANAASGPFSVTLPTAQGHAGQTFTIKKVDASANAVSVITTSSQTIDGVTTYLLASEWKYVTVVSDGANWLIKTNN
;
A
#
# COMPACT_ATOMS: atom_id res chain seq x y z
N MET A 1 13.53 -116.42 -88.33
CA MET A 1 14.69 -115.78 -89.01
C MET A 1 14.84 -114.39 -88.42
N LYS A 2 15.95 -113.91 -87.84
CA LYS A 2 17.34 -114.34 -87.61
C LYS A 2 17.84 -113.44 -86.45
N GLN A 3 18.40 -114.03 -85.37
CA GLN A 3 19.83 -113.94 -84.97
C GLN A 3 20.17 -112.76 -84.03
N ILE A 4 20.51 -113.01 -82.74
CA ILE A 4 21.88 -113.21 -82.17
C ILE A 4 22.61 -111.85 -82.06
N LEU A 5 23.29 -111.40 -81.00
CA LEU A 5 23.80 -111.92 -79.72
C LEU A 5 24.81 -110.85 -79.20
N PHE A 6 25.14 -110.84 -77.90
CA PHE A 6 26.33 -110.21 -77.27
C PHE A 6 26.35 -108.66 -77.20
N LEU A 7 26.86 -107.97 -76.17
CA LEU A 7 27.66 -108.30 -74.99
C LEU A 7 27.53 -107.14 -73.98
N PHE A 8 27.71 -107.49 -72.71
CA PHE A 8 27.86 -106.69 -71.48
C PHE A 8 28.65 -105.36 -71.55
N ILE A 9 28.08 -104.36 -70.86
CA ILE A 9 28.67 -103.44 -69.85
C ILE A 9 29.85 -102.52 -70.24
N ALA A 10 29.56 -101.21 -70.29
CA ALA A 10 30.35 -100.13 -69.68
C ALA A 10 29.43 -98.89 -69.51
N VAL A 11 28.85 -98.64 -68.32
CA VAL A 11 29.36 -97.73 -67.27
C VAL A 11 28.79 -96.29 -67.36
N LEU A 12 28.03 -95.95 -66.29
CA LEU A 12 27.79 -94.64 -65.66
C LEU A 12 26.98 -93.53 -66.38
N GLY A 13 25.90 -93.09 -65.71
CA GLY A 13 25.31 -91.76 -65.91
C GLY A 13 23.86 -91.61 -65.46
N LEU A 14 23.63 -91.37 -64.16
CA LEU A 14 22.37 -90.87 -63.59
C LEU A 14 21.85 -89.65 -64.39
N THR A 15 20.57 -89.48 -64.66
CA THR A 15 19.60 -88.88 -63.72
C THR A 15 18.21 -88.83 -64.36
N SER A 16 17.18 -89.17 -63.59
CA SER A 16 15.78 -88.90 -63.89
C SER A 16 15.49 -87.41 -63.74
N LEU A 17 15.18 -86.71 -64.84
CA LEU A 17 14.47 -85.43 -64.77
C LEU A 17 12.97 -85.69 -64.92
N SER A 18 12.23 -85.60 -63.81
CA SER A 18 10.77 -85.49 -63.84
C SER A 18 10.40 -84.07 -64.30
N ALA A 19 9.84 -83.94 -65.49
CA ALA A 19 9.21 -82.71 -65.93
C ALA A 19 7.91 -82.50 -65.13
N GLN A 20 7.82 -81.37 -64.41
CA GLN A 20 6.61 -80.93 -63.72
C GLN A 20 5.55 -80.59 -64.78
N SER A 21 4.51 -81.41 -64.89
CA SER A 21 3.40 -81.17 -65.81
C SER A 21 2.48 -80.10 -65.25
N ILE A 22 2.49 -78.89 -65.83
CA ILE A 22 1.56 -77.82 -65.46
C ILE A 22 0.19 -78.12 -66.10
N VAL A 23 -0.78 -78.55 -65.31
CA VAL A 23 -2.16 -78.80 -65.76
C VAL A 23 -3.02 -77.56 -65.48
N LYS A 24 -3.61 -76.97 -66.53
CA LYS A 24 -4.61 -75.90 -66.40
C LYS A 24 -6.00 -76.53 -66.25
N ILE A 25 -6.58 -76.45 -65.05
CA ILE A 25 -7.95 -76.96 -64.79
C ILE A 25 -8.93 -75.79 -64.90
N LYS A 26 -9.98 -75.94 -65.70
CA LYS A 26 -11.09 -74.99 -65.82
C LYS A 26 -12.40 -75.73 -65.55
N ALA A 27 -12.84 -75.73 -64.29
CA ALA A 27 -14.07 -76.39 -63.82
C ALA A 27 -14.68 -75.57 -62.68
N ASP A 28 -16.00 -75.62 -62.52
CA ASP A 28 -16.72 -74.83 -61.51
C ASP A 28 -16.51 -75.34 -60.08
N SER A 29 -16.09 -76.60 -59.92
CA SER A 29 -15.63 -77.18 -58.66
C SER A 29 -14.63 -78.30 -58.93
N VAL A 30 -13.45 -78.24 -58.30
CA VAL A 30 -12.42 -79.27 -58.38
C VAL A 30 -12.41 -80.03 -57.06
N ARG A 31 -12.54 -81.36 -57.12
CA ARG A 31 -12.46 -82.24 -55.95
C ARG A 31 -11.32 -83.22 -56.18
N MET A 32 -10.30 -83.17 -55.34
CA MET A 32 -9.11 -84.04 -55.43
C MET A 32 -9.21 -85.11 -54.35
N TYR A 33 -9.03 -86.37 -54.72
CA TYR A 33 -8.95 -87.50 -53.78
C TYR A 33 -7.52 -88.04 -53.83
N ASN A 34 -6.93 -88.33 -52.67
CA ASN A 34 -5.68 -89.09 -52.60
C ASN A 34 -5.88 -90.37 -51.77
N GLY A 35 -5.41 -91.49 -52.31
CA GLY A 35 -5.64 -92.83 -51.78
C GLY A 35 -4.68 -93.25 -50.68
N ASP A 36 -3.48 -92.68 -50.63
CA ASP A 36 -2.50 -92.96 -49.56
C ASP A 36 -1.55 -91.76 -49.38
N CYS A 37 -1.45 -91.31 -48.11
CA CYS A 37 -0.63 -90.20 -47.58
C CYS A 37 -1.15 -88.76 -47.80
N ASN A 38 -0.93 -87.90 -46.79
CA ASN A 38 -1.39 -86.51 -46.68
C ASN A 38 -1.22 -85.72 -48.00
N ALA A 39 -2.34 -85.44 -48.68
CA ALA A 39 -2.34 -84.56 -49.84
C ALA A 39 -2.40 -83.10 -49.37
N GLU A 40 -1.32 -82.35 -49.62
CA GLU A 40 -1.27 -80.91 -49.39
C GLU A 40 -1.65 -80.19 -50.69
N LEU A 41 -2.68 -79.33 -50.64
CA LEU A 41 -2.99 -78.44 -51.76
C LEU A 41 -2.02 -77.25 -51.71
N ILE A 42 -0.90 -77.36 -52.44
CA ILE A 42 0.05 -76.26 -52.59
C ILE A 42 -0.41 -75.38 -53.75
N LEU A 43 -0.91 -74.18 -53.45
CA LEU A 43 -1.19 -73.15 -54.44
C LEU A 43 0.06 -72.27 -54.60
N GLU A 44 0.93 -72.64 -55.54
CA GLU A 44 2.15 -71.88 -55.82
C GLU A 44 1.81 -70.55 -56.51
N ASN A 45 2.00 -69.46 -55.78
CA ASN A 45 1.98 -68.13 -56.37
C ASN A 45 3.33 -67.84 -57.05
N GLY A 46 3.32 -67.66 -58.37
CA GLY A 46 4.51 -67.37 -59.18
C GLY A 46 5.24 -66.08 -58.81
N THR A 47 4.62 -65.19 -58.03
CA THR A 47 5.31 -64.03 -57.43
C THR A 47 6.06 -64.46 -56.17
N ARG A 48 7.18 -65.19 -56.34
CA ARG A 48 7.94 -65.88 -55.27
C ARG A 48 8.27 -65.05 -54.01
N ASN A 49 8.22 -63.72 -54.09
CA ASN A 49 8.62 -62.80 -53.01
C ASN A 49 7.52 -61.82 -52.56
N VAL A 50 6.25 -62.06 -52.90
CA VAL A 50 5.14 -61.16 -52.49
C VAL A 50 4.27 -61.85 -51.44
N SER A 51 4.32 -61.35 -50.20
CA SER A 51 3.44 -61.81 -49.12
C SER A 51 1.99 -61.37 -49.38
N GLY A 52 1.06 -62.30 -49.26
CA GLY A 52 -0.35 -62.06 -49.49
C GLY A 52 -1.22 -63.22 -49.02
N PHE A 53 -2.49 -63.18 -49.37
CA PHE A 53 -3.48 -64.14 -48.93
C PHE A 53 -4.48 -64.45 -50.04
N LEU A 54 -5.13 -65.60 -49.91
CA LEU A 54 -6.22 -66.00 -50.79
C LEU A 54 -7.52 -65.40 -50.27
N PHE A 55 -8.06 -64.45 -51.04
CA PHE A 55 -9.31 -63.76 -50.74
C PHE A 55 -10.44 -64.35 -51.58
N ASN A 56 -11.46 -64.89 -50.91
CA ASN A 56 -12.66 -65.36 -51.58
C ASN A 56 -13.48 -64.16 -52.06
N LYS A 57 -13.69 -64.03 -53.38
CA LYS A 57 -14.46 -62.91 -53.98
C LYS A 57 -15.97 -63.19 -54.03
N GLY A 58 -16.42 -64.36 -53.58
CA GLY A 58 -17.76 -64.88 -53.83
C GLY A 58 -17.87 -65.64 -55.17
N ASN A 59 -19.02 -66.29 -55.41
CA ASN A 59 -19.31 -67.11 -56.59
C ASN A 59 -18.29 -68.22 -56.89
N GLY A 60 -17.75 -68.85 -55.84
CA GLY A 60 -16.79 -69.96 -55.95
C GLY A 60 -15.40 -69.57 -56.46
N ARG A 61 -15.09 -68.27 -56.53
CA ARG A 61 -13.80 -67.76 -57.01
C ARG A 61 -12.97 -67.16 -55.88
N THR A 62 -11.73 -67.60 -55.78
CA THR A 62 -10.72 -67.06 -54.86
C THR A 62 -9.61 -66.41 -55.66
N GLU A 63 -9.16 -65.23 -55.25
CA GLU A 63 -8.00 -64.55 -55.85
C GLU A 63 -6.89 -64.35 -54.83
N PHE A 64 -5.65 -64.34 -55.30
CA PHE A 64 -4.54 -63.89 -54.48
C PHE A 64 -4.56 -62.35 -54.40
N ARG A 65 -4.54 -61.80 -53.18
CA ARG A 65 -4.31 -60.37 -52.94
C ARG A 65 -2.98 -60.18 -52.22
N SER A 66 -2.16 -59.29 -52.73
CA SER A 66 -0.95 -58.81 -52.05
C SER A 66 -1.31 -57.84 -50.93
N GLY A 67 -0.48 -57.80 -49.87
CA GLY A 67 -0.62 -56.79 -48.80
C GLY A 67 -0.86 -57.34 -47.39
N LEU A 68 -0.24 -58.47 -47.03
CA LEU A 68 -0.18 -58.91 -45.64
C LEU A 68 1.04 -58.30 -44.93
N ILE A 69 0.81 -57.66 -43.78
CA ILE A 69 1.88 -57.35 -42.81
C ILE A 69 1.77 -58.36 -41.66
N ARG A 70 2.84 -59.12 -41.43
CA ARG A 70 2.95 -60.09 -40.34
C ARG A 70 3.16 -59.36 -39.03
N VAL A 71 2.26 -59.56 -38.06
CA VAL A 71 2.42 -59.02 -36.70
C VAL A 71 3.10 -60.05 -35.80
N ASN A 72 2.67 -61.31 -35.89
CA ASN A 72 3.33 -62.46 -35.26
C ASN A 72 2.91 -63.77 -35.96
N ASP A 73 3.26 -64.90 -35.36
CA ASP A 73 3.03 -66.26 -35.88
C ASP A 73 1.54 -66.60 -36.06
N SER A 74 0.61 -65.80 -35.54
CA SER A 74 -0.84 -66.08 -35.60
C SER A 74 -1.69 -64.90 -36.07
N VAL A 75 -1.12 -63.71 -36.27
CA VAL A 75 -1.88 -62.49 -36.60
C VAL A 75 -1.24 -61.75 -37.76
N TYR A 76 -2.08 -61.49 -38.76
CA TYR A 76 -1.74 -60.74 -39.96
C TYR A 76 -2.77 -59.64 -40.19
N LEU A 77 -2.31 -58.48 -40.64
CA LEU A 77 -3.16 -57.32 -40.92
C LEU A 77 -3.44 -57.23 -42.42
N ILE A 78 -4.71 -57.02 -42.77
CA ILE A 78 -5.20 -56.99 -44.15
C ILE A 78 -5.73 -55.57 -44.46
N GLY A 79 -5.04 -54.84 -45.33
CA GLY A 79 -5.55 -53.61 -45.97
C GLY A 79 -5.42 -52.27 -45.20
N THR A 80 -4.52 -51.41 -45.70
CA THR A 80 -4.38 -49.94 -45.50
C THR A 80 -3.87 -49.37 -44.16
N ASP A 81 -3.34 -48.13 -44.26
CA ASP A 81 -2.17 -47.51 -43.59
C ASP A 81 -2.21 -47.21 -42.07
N THR A 82 -3.26 -47.51 -41.31
CA THR A 82 -3.26 -47.19 -39.87
C THR A 82 -4.16 -48.11 -39.05
N LEU A 83 -3.60 -48.76 -38.02
CA LEU A 83 -4.38 -49.45 -37.00
C LEU A 83 -5.02 -48.43 -36.05
N SER A 84 -6.34 -48.33 -36.07
CA SER A 84 -7.13 -47.55 -35.12
C SER A 84 -7.96 -48.49 -34.24
N PHE A 85 -7.63 -48.57 -32.96
CA PHE A 85 -8.43 -49.31 -31.99
C PHE A 85 -9.53 -48.39 -31.46
N SER A 86 -10.78 -48.60 -31.88
CA SER A 86 -11.91 -47.83 -31.36
C SER A 86 -13.00 -48.71 -30.74
N LYS A 87 -13.35 -48.31 -29.51
CA LYS A 87 -14.49 -48.70 -28.65
C LYS A 87 -14.57 -50.19 -28.25
N GLY A 88 -14.10 -50.48 -27.03
CA GLY A 88 -14.45 -51.72 -26.33
C GLY A 88 -13.45 -52.20 -25.27
N ILE A 89 -12.24 -51.63 -25.22
CA ILE A 89 -11.25 -52.02 -24.20
C ILE A 89 -11.44 -51.14 -22.96
N ASN A 90 -12.20 -51.62 -21.97
CA ASN A 90 -12.44 -50.91 -20.71
C ASN A 90 -11.31 -51.11 -19.66
N SER A 91 -10.24 -51.85 -19.98
CA SER A 91 -9.07 -52.00 -19.11
C SER A 91 -7.92 -52.69 -19.86
N LEU A 92 -6.92 -51.92 -20.31
CA LEU A 92 -5.61 -52.46 -20.66
C LEU A 92 -4.75 -52.44 -19.38
N LYS A 93 -4.71 -53.54 -18.62
CA LYS A 93 -3.73 -53.68 -17.53
C LYS A 93 -2.36 -53.98 -18.16
N GLY A 94 -1.65 -52.92 -18.53
CA GLY A 94 -0.31 -52.98 -19.14
C GLY A 94 0.16 -51.60 -19.60
N ARG A 95 1.47 -51.34 -19.48
CA ARG A 95 2.13 -50.08 -19.85
C ARG A 95 1.92 -49.77 -21.33
N ILE A 96 1.12 -48.75 -21.66
CA ILE A 96 1.05 -48.21 -23.02
C ILE A 96 2.30 -47.34 -23.22
N GLY A 97 3.31 -47.90 -23.87
CA GLY A 97 4.67 -47.33 -23.94
C GLY A 97 4.87 -46.16 -24.91
N SER A 98 3.94 -45.92 -25.84
CA SER A 98 3.99 -44.76 -26.74
C SER A 98 2.69 -44.64 -27.55
N VAL A 99 2.13 -43.42 -27.58
CA VAL A 99 1.25 -42.98 -28.66
C VAL A 99 2.12 -42.12 -29.57
N ASN A 100 2.46 -42.64 -30.74
CA ASN A 100 3.29 -41.93 -31.71
C ASN A 100 2.39 -40.98 -32.51
N LEU A 101 2.19 -39.75 -32.02
CA LEU A 101 1.68 -38.65 -32.85
C LEU A 101 2.84 -38.09 -33.65
N VAL A 102 2.81 -38.23 -34.96
CA VAL A 102 3.83 -37.68 -35.86
C VAL A 102 3.82 -36.16 -35.73
N GLY A 103 4.85 -35.62 -35.07
CA GLY A 103 5.05 -34.19 -34.79
C GLY A 103 6.04 -34.01 -33.63
N THR A 104 6.83 -32.95 -33.61
CA THR A 104 7.96 -32.70 -32.69
C THR A 104 7.62 -32.55 -31.20
N SER A 105 6.44 -33.00 -30.75
CA SER A 105 5.93 -32.85 -29.39
C SER A 105 5.72 -34.21 -28.75
N TYR A 106 6.63 -34.58 -27.84
CA TYR A 106 6.60 -35.84 -27.10
C TYR A 106 5.51 -35.81 -26.02
N LEU A 107 4.32 -36.36 -26.28
CA LEU A 107 3.33 -36.67 -25.23
C LEU A 107 3.70 -38.01 -24.58
N GLY A 108 4.77 -38.02 -23.79
CA GLY A 108 5.08 -39.16 -22.95
C GLY A 108 4.41 -38.98 -21.61
N ILE A 109 3.21 -39.53 -21.37
CA ILE A 109 2.70 -39.75 -20.01
C ILE A 109 3.59 -40.83 -19.39
N THR A 110 4.75 -40.42 -18.88
CA THR A 110 5.71 -41.35 -18.31
C THR A 110 5.52 -41.36 -16.80
N SER A 111 4.98 -42.45 -16.28
CA SER A 111 5.17 -42.79 -14.86
C SER A 111 6.65 -43.10 -14.65
N GLY A 112 7.47 -42.06 -14.43
CA GLY A 112 8.88 -42.14 -14.02
C GLY A 112 9.83 -42.88 -14.97
N ARG A 113 10.61 -42.16 -15.77
CA ARG A 113 11.83 -42.69 -16.41
C ARG A 113 13.11 -42.14 -15.74
N GLY A 114 13.06 -42.00 -14.41
CA GLY A 114 14.16 -41.49 -13.57
C GLY A 114 14.76 -42.49 -12.58
N SER A 115 14.36 -43.77 -12.60
CA SER A 115 14.94 -44.79 -11.72
C SER A 115 15.48 -45.98 -12.51
N THR A 116 16.75 -45.87 -12.94
CA THR A 116 17.63 -47.04 -12.97
C THR A 116 17.86 -47.45 -11.51
N GLY A 117 16.91 -48.20 -10.94
CA GLY A 117 16.93 -48.57 -9.53
C GLY A 117 15.68 -49.34 -9.18
N SER A 118 15.78 -50.65 -9.32
CA SER A 118 14.91 -51.66 -8.73
C SER A 118 14.47 -51.32 -7.30
N SER A 119 13.18 -51.55 -7.03
CA SER A 119 12.61 -52.20 -5.85
C SER A 119 11.39 -51.46 -5.29
N GLU A 120 10.38 -52.26 -4.97
CA GLU A 120 9.19 -51.83 -4.24
C GLU A 120 9.60 -51.28 -2.88
N GLY A 121 9.55 -49.95 -2.73
CA GLY A 121 9.70 -49.29 -1.44
C GLY A 121 10.65 -48.10 -1.50
N THR A 122 10.14 -46.95 -1.95
CA THR A 122 10.38 -45.59 -1.40
C THR A 122 9.89 -44.52 -2.39
N GLY A 123 8.75 -43.90 -2.09
CA GLY A 123 8.42 -42.51 -2.46
C GLY A 123 8.02 -42.14 -3.90
N ASN A 124 8.54 -42.75 -4.96
CA ASN A 124 8.29 -42.32 -6.35
C ASN A 124 6.99 -42.89 -6.95
N ARG A 125 5.83 -42.56 -6.38
CA ARG A 125 4.49 -42.96 -6.88
C ARG A 125 3.66 -41.73 -7.27
N ASN A 126 2.69 -41.91 -8.17
CA ASN A 126 1.68 -40.91 -8.55
C ASN A 126 2.21 -39.62 -9.20
N ASN A 127 3.23 -39.73 -10.06
CA ASN A 127 3.78 -38.59 -10.80
C ASN A 127 3.22 -38.50 -12.24
N VAL A 128 3.01 -37.29 -12.75
CA VAL A 128 2.63 -37.00 -14.15
C VAL A 128 3.71 -36.13 -14.78
N TYR A 129 4.48 -36.67 -15.73
CA TYR A 129 5.55 -35.94 -16.43
C TYR A 129 5.25 -35.84 -17.91
N ILE A 130 5.30 -34.63 -18.49
CA ILE A 130 5.05 -34.37 -19.92
C ILE A 130 6.06 -33.35 -20.45
N GLY A 131 6.94 -33.76 -21.36
CA GLY A 131 7.96 -32.89 -21.98
C GLY A 131 9.35 -33.53 -22.03
N ASN A 132 10.33 -32.83 -22.61
CA ASN A 132 11.71 -33.30 -22.66
C ASN A 132 12.39 -33.11 -21.29
N ARG A 133 13.13 -34.13 -20.82
CA ARG A 133 13.94 -34.10 -19.57
C ARG A 133 13.19 -33.72 -18.28
N VAL A 134 11.89 -33.94 -18.26
CA VAL A 134 11.03 -33.66 -17.10
C VAL A 134 11.30 -34.65 -15.97
N GLY A 135 11.53 -34.15 -14.75
CA GLY A 135 11.72 -35.01 -13.56
C GLY A 135 12.92 -35.98 -13.62
N ASN A 136 13.93 -35.70 -14.46
CA ASN A 136 15.03 -36.62 -14.79
C ASN A 136 15.78 -37.17 -13.57
N SER A 137 15.99 -36.34 -12.55
CA SER A 137 16.75 -36.68 -11.33
C SER A 137 15.91 -37.26 -10.20
N ASN A 138 14.61 -37.55 -10.42
CA ASN A 138 13.70 -37.94 -9.34
C ASN A 138 13.95 -39.36 -8.83
N THR A 139 14.48 -39.47 -7.61
CA THR A 139 14.82 -40.74 -6.96
C THR A 139 13.66 -41.26 -6.09
N SER A 140 13.04 -40.40 -5.28
CA SER A 140 12.00 -40.81 -4.30
C SER A 140 10.86 -39.80 -4.11
N GLY A 141 10.78 -38.73 -4.91
CA GLY A 141 9.67 -37.76 -4.84
C GLY A 141 8.37 -38.28 -5.47
N GLY A 142 7.26 -38.22 -4.73
CA GLY A 142 5.94 -38.68 -5.19
C GLY A 142 4.91 -37.57 -5.39
N SER A 143 3.78 -37.89 -6.03
CA SER A 143 2.61 -37.02 -6.18
C SER A 143 2.87 -35.68 -6.91
N ASN A 144 3.81 -35.65 -7.86
CA ASN A 144 4.18 -34.46 -8.62
C ASN A 144 3.51 -34.40 -10.01
N VAL A 145 3.19 -33.21 -10.49
CA VAL A 145 2.71 -32.95 -11.87
C VAL A 145 3.66 -31.99 -12.55
N PHE A 146 4.51 -32.46 -13.46
CA PHE A 146 5.47 -31.64 -14.20
C PHE A 146 5.17 -31.64 -15.70
N VAL A 147 5.04 -30.45 -16.30
CA VAL A 147 4.70 -30.28 -17.72
C VAL A 147 5.52 -29.15 -18.32
N GLY A 148 6.22 -29.42 -19.41
CA GLY A 148 7.10 -28.45 -20.09
C GLY A 148 8.56 -28.90 -20.06
N GLU A 149 9.32 -28.52 -21.08
CA GLU A 149 10.73 -28.91 -21.21
C GLU A 149 11.56 -28.51 -19.96
N GLU A 150 12.31 -29.49 -19.45
CA GLU A 150 13.16 -29.41 -18.27
C GLU A 150 12.45 -28.95 -16.97
N SER A 151 11.12 -29.07 -16.93
CA SER A 151 10.35 -28.82 -15.70
C SER A 151 10.69 -29.86 -14.62
N GLY A 152 11.06 -29.38 -13.43
CA GLY A 152 11.44 -30.22 -12.29
C GLY A 152 12.63 -31.16 -12.56
N SER A 153 13.51 -30.89 -13.53
CA SER A 153 14.54 -31.85 -13.96
C SER A 153 15.49 -32.28 -12.85
N ASN A 154 15.78 -31.40 -11.88
CA ASN A 154 16.68 -31.69 -10.76
C ASN A 154 15.97 -32.19 -9.49
N ASN A 155 14.64 -32.42 -9.53
CA ASN A 155 13.88 -32.91 -8.39
C ASN A 155 14.41 -34.27 -7.97
N THR A 156 14.95 -34.42 -6.76
CA THR A 156 15.48 -35.70 -6.24
C THR A 156 14.49 -36.37 -5.29
N THR A 157 14.06 -35.66 -4.25
CA THR A 157 13.17 -36.19 -3.20
C THR A 157 11.90 -35.35 -2.99
N GLY A 158 11.77 -34.21 -3.69
CA GLY A 158 10.60 -33.33 -3.60
C GLY A 158 9.29 -33.99 -4.01
N SER A 159 8.23 -33.75 -3.23
CA SER A 159 6.92 -34.38 -3.38
C SER A 159 5.78 -33.37 -3.39
N SER A 160 4.64 -33.76 -3.98
CA SER A 160 3.40 -32.95 -4.01
C SER A 160 3.56 -31.60 -4.73
N ASN A 161 4.42 -31.51 -5.75
CA ASN A 161 4.65 -30.28 -6.50
C ASN A 161 3.89 -30.27 -7.85
N VAL A 162 3.44 -29.10 -8.29
CA VAL A 162 2.85 -28.87 -9.62
C VAL A 162 3.73 -27.87 -10.37
N PHE A 163 4.47 -28.31 -11.39
CA PHE A 163 5.31 -27.46 -12.23
C PHE A 163 4.79 -27.46 -13.68
N LEU A 164 4.50 -26.28 -14.23
CA LEU A 164 3.96 -26.13 -15.58
C LEU A 164 4.67 -24.99 -16.31
N GLY A 165 5.53 -25.32 -17.27
CA GLY A 165 6.24 -24.36 -18.12
C GLY A 165 7.69 -24.77 -18.38
N TYR A 166 8.30 -24.16 -19.41
CA TYR A 166 9.72 -24.32 -19.71
C TYR A 166 10.57 -23.94 -18.49
N LEU A 167 11.43 -24.85 -18.02
CA LEU A 167 12.29 -24.69 -16.83
C LEU A 167 11.56 -24.37 -15.50
N SER A 168 10.24 -24.61 -15.42
CA SER A 168 9.50 -24.41 -14.17
C SER A 168 9.99 -25.38 -13.10
N GLY A 169 10.44 -24.87 -11.96
CA GLY A 169 11.00 -25.66 -10.85
C GLY A 169 12.26 -26.45 -11.18
N ASN A 170 13.01 -26.07 -12.22
CA ASN A 170 14.16 -26.82 -12.73
C ASN A 170 15.17 -27.22 -11.63
N GLY A 171 15.51 -26.28 -10.74
CA GLY A 171 16.45 -26.45 -9.64
C GLY A 171 15.92 -27.16 -8.39
N ASN A 172 14.62 -27.52 -8.33
CA ASN A 172 14.03 -28.13 -7.12
C ASN A 172 14.76 -29.43 -6.86
N THR A 173 15.30 -29.64 -5.66
CA THR A 173 15.94 -30.91 -5.27
C THR A 173 15.08 -31.63 -4.24
N ALA A 174 14.68 -30.95 -3.17
CA ALA A 174 13.93 -31.53 -2.05
C ALA A 174 12.61 -30.80 -1.72
N GLY A 175 12.34 -29.64 -2.34
CA GLY A 175 11.17 -28.82 -2.04
C GLY A 175 9.84 -29.53 -2.31
N LYS A 176 8.83 -29.22 -1.50
CA LYS A 176 7.52 -29.90 -1.47
C LYS A 176 6.36 -28.91 -1.51
N GLU A 177 5.20 -29.39 -1.94
CA GLU A 177 3.93 -28.65 -1.86
C GLU A 177 3.99 -27.30 -2.61
N ASN A 178 4.78 -27.23 -3.69
CA ASN A 178 4.92 -26.03 -4.49
C ASN A 178 4.04 -26.08 -5.75
N VAL A 179 3.49 -24.93 -6.14
CA VAL A 179 2.76 -24.73 -7.40
C VAL A 179 3.50 -23.70 -8.24
N PHE A 180 4.25 -24.13 -9.25
CA PHE A 180 4.97 -23.27 -10.18
C PHE A 180 4.33 -23.34 -11.57
N ILE A 181 3.89 -22.20 -12.11
CA ILE A 181 3.21 -22.12 -13.41
C ILE A 181 3.78 -20.93 -14.18
N GLY A 182 4.47 -21.18 -15.29
CA GLY A 182 5.08 -20.16 -16.14
C GLY A 182 6.51 -20.52 -16.54
N LYS A 183 7.01 -19.84 -17.57
CA LYS A 183 8.40 -19.98 -18.00
C LYS A 183 9.33 -19.56 -16.84
N GLU A 184 10.24 -20.45 -16.44
CA GLU A 184 11.25 -20.21 -15.39
C GLU A 184 10.68 -19.85 -14.00
N ALA A 185 9.39 -20.13 -13.74
CA ALA A 185 8.81 -19.95 -12.41
C ALA A 185 9.54 -20.86 -11.40
N GLY A 186 10.11 -20.28 -10.34
CA GLY A 186 10.86 -20.99 -9.30
C GLY A 186 12.10 -21.74 -9.79
N SER A 187 12.73 -21.35 -10.90
CA SER A 187 13.78 -22.16 -11.54
C SER A 187 15.00 -22.45 -10.67
N LEU A 188 15.34 -21.59 -9.71
CA LEU A 188 16.45 -21.81 -8.76
C LEU A 188 16.01 -22.30 -7.38
N ASN A 189 14.71 -22.56 -7.15
CA ASN A 189 14.25 -23.14 -5.88
C ASN A 189 14.86 -24.53 -5.71
N THR A 190 15.57 -24.80 -4.62
CA THR A 190 16.20 -26.10 -4.31
C THR A 190 15.41 -26.86 -3.24
N SER A 191 15.11 -26.22 -2.10
CA SER A 191 14.44 -26.87 -0.97
C SER A 191 13.24 -26.10 -0.42
N GLY A 192 12.85 -24.98 -1.04
CA GLY A 192 11.69 -24.21 -0.59
C GLY A 192 10.39 -25.00 -0.71
N GLU A 193 9.48 -24.79 0.24
CA GLU A 193 8.21 -25.53 0.35
C GLU A 193 7.01 -24.57 0.43
N ASN A 194 5.81 -25.05 0.08
CA ASN A 194 4.56 -24.31 0.24
C ASN A 194 4.51 -22.97 -0.52
N ASN A 195 5.09 -22.91 -1.72
CA ASN A 195 5.08 -21.70 -2.55
C ASN A 195 4.09 -21.80 -3.71
N ILE A 196 3.42 -20.69 -4.02
CA ILE A 196 2.59 -20.51 -5.23
C ILE A 196 3.30 -19.47 -6.12
N LEU A 197 3.92 -19.90 -7.21
CA LEU A 197 4.66 -19.06 -8.15
C LEU A 197 3.99 -19.13 -9.54
N ILE A 198 3.28 -18.09 -9.95
CA ILE A 198 2.51 -18.07 -11.19
C ILE A 198 2.91 -16.87 -12.04
N GLY A 199 3.51 -17.10 -13.21
CA GLY A 199 3.96 -16.07 -14.14
C GLY A 199 5.37 -16.35 -14.66
N THR A 200 5.76 -15.65 -15.73
CA THR A 200 7.11 -15.73 -16.28
C THR A 200 8.12 -15.24 -15.24
N ALA A 201 9.11 -16.07 -14.89
CA ALA A 201 10.17 -15.79 -13.93
C ALA A 201 9.69 -15.39 -12.52
N ALA A 202 8.46 -15.75 -12.14
CA ALA A 202 7.98 -15.59 -10.77
C ALA A 202 8.87 -16.40 -9.81
N GLY A 203 9.45 -15.75 -8.82
CA GLY A 203 10.38 -16.35 -7.86
C GLY A 203 11.63 -17.02 -8.45
N LYS A 204 12.06 -16.62 -9.67
CA LYS A 204 13.12 -17.29 -10.44
C LYS A 204 14.40 -17.54 -9.66
N ASN A 205 14.92 -16.55 -8.93
CA ASN A 205 16.23 -16.60 -8.27
C ASN A 205 16.16 -16.89 -6.76
N ASN A 206 15.07 -17.53 -6.32
CA ASN A 206 14.84 -17.82 -4.91
C ASN A 206 15.28 -19.26 -4.62
N SER A 207 16.27 -19.47 -3.75
CA SER A 207 16.90 -20.78 -3.53
C SER A 207 16.17 -21.68 -2.53
N ALA A 208 15.76 -21.17 -1.37
CA ALA A 208 15.17 -22.01 -0.31
C ALA A 208 13.96 -21.33 0.37
N LEU A 209 13.31 -20.42 -0.35
CA LEU A 209 12.20 -19.64 0.17
C LEU A 209 10.94 -20.49 0.33
N SER A 210 10.25 -20.37 1.47
CA SER A 210 9.01 -21.11 1.75
C SER A 210 7.83 -20.20 2.08
N ASN A 211 6.60 -20.70 1.88
CA ASN A 211 5.34 -20.01 2.22
C ASN A 211 5.11 -18.70 1.45
N ASN A 212 5.48 -18.62 0.18
CA ASN A 212 5.32 -17.39 -0.62
C ASN A 212 4.22 -17.53 -1.68
N ILE A 213 3.52 -16.43 -1.97
CA ILE A 213 2.59 -16.32 -3.10
C ILE A 213 3.12 -15.26 -4.04
N PHE A 214 3.72 -15.66 -5.16
CA PHE A 214 4.20 -14.75 -6.22
C PHE A 214 3.38 -14.96 -7.50
N ILE A 215 2.62 -13.95 -7.91
CA ILE A 215 1.74 -14.03 -9.07
C ILE A 215 1.97 -12.81 -9.97
N GLY A 216 2.56 -13.03 -11.15
CA GLY A 216 2.90 -11.98 -12.11
C GLY A 216 4.25 -12.23 -12.78
N ASN A 217 4.53 -11.50 -13.86
CA ASN A 217 5.85 -11.54 -14.48
C ASN A 217 6.89 -10.94 -13.51
N ASN A 218 7.98 -11.68 -13.24
CA ASN A 218 9.04 -11.33 -12.30
C ASN A 218 8.61 -11.07 -10.84
N ALA A 219 7.38 -11.44 -10.45
CA ALA A 219 6.93 -11.29 -9.06
C ALA A 219 7.87 -12.05 -8.11
N GLY A 220 8.43 -11.36 -7.12
CA GLY A 220 9.37 -11.93 -6.15
C GLY A 220 10.64 -12.55 -6.74
N ALA A 221 11.05 -12.16 -7.96
CA ALA A 221 12.09 -12.86 -8.72
C ALA A 221 13.47 -12.92 -8.05
N ASN A 222 13.82 -11.95 -7.21
CA ASN A 222 15.14 -11.85 -6.56
C ASN A 222 15.05 -11.78 -5.03
N ASN A 223 14.15 -12.53 -4.41
CA ASN A 223 14.01 -12.60 -2.96
C ASN A 223 14.95 -13.69 -2.42
N LYS A 224 16.04 -13.29 -1.75
CA LYS A 224 17.15 -14.19 -1.40
C LYS A 224 17.22 -14.58 0.08
N TYR A 225 16.52 -13.87 0.95
CA TYR A 225 16.55 -14.10 2.39
C TYR A 225 15.63 -15.24 2.80
N GLU A 226 16.12 -16.17 3.62
CA GLU A 226 15.47 -17.45 3.96
C GLU A 226 14.17 -17.35 4.80
N GLY A 227 13.68 -16.15 5.09
CA GLY A 227 12.50 -15.93 5.95
C GLY A 227 11.15 -16.27 5.32
N GLY A 228 10.97 -16.15 4.00
CA GLY A 228 9.69 -16.46 3.33
C GLY A 228 8.47 -15.67 3.82
N ASN A 229 7.28 -16.25 3.66
CA ASN A 229 5.99 -15.66 4.09
C ASN A 229 5.59 -14.37 3.37
N ASN A 230 5.94 -14.22 2.09
CA ASN A 230 5.63 -13.02 1.32
C ASN A 230 4.47 -13.25 0.35
N VAL A 231 3.67 -12.20 0.12
CA VAL A 231 2.69 -12.14 -0.96
C VAL A 231 3.15 -11.06 -1.94
N ALA A 232 3.42 -11.42 -3.20
CA ALA A 232 3.73 -10.48 -4.27
C ALA A 232 2.84 -10.73 -5.49
N ILE A 233 1.96 -9.80 -5.83
CA ILE A 233 0.99 -9.98 -6.91
C ILE A 233 1.05 -8.76 -7.85
N GLY A 234 1.45 -8.97 -9.10
CA GLY A 234 1.63 -7.91 -10.10
C GLY A 234 2.92 -8.08 -10.90
N LEU A 235 3.06 -7.32 -11.98
CA LEU A 235 4.31 -7.20 -12.72
C LEU A 235 5.39 -6.65 -11.78
N ASP A 236 6.54 -7.31 -11.68
CA ASP A 236 7.69 -6.88 -10.86
C ASP A 236 7.37 -6.59 -9.38
N ALA A 237 6.22 -7.06 -8.85
CA ALA A 237 5.89 -6.91 -7.43
C ALA A 237 6.97 -7.60 -6.59
N SER A 238 7.64 -6.85 -5.72
CA SER A 238 8.84 -7.29 -5.00
C SER A 238 9.90 -7.97 -5.88
N GLY A 239 10.02 -7.59 -7.17
CA GLY A 239 10.90 -8.28 -8.13
C GLY A 239 12.40 -8.18 -7.82
N ASN A 240 12.81 -7.13 -7.12
CA ASN A 240 14.18 -6.92 -6.65
C ASN A 240 14.24 -6.71 -5.13
N ALA A 241 13.67 -7.63 -4.34
CA ALA A 241 13.54 -7.43 -2.90
C ALA A 241 14.30 -8.48 -2.06
N PRO A 242 15.65 -8.47 -2.04
CA PRO A 242 16.43 -9.62 -1.59
C PRO A 242 16.25 -9.95 -0.10
N LYS A 243 15.79 -9.01 0.73
CA LYS A 243 15.62 -9.17 2.18
C LYS A 243 14.19 -8.96 2.68
N ILE A 244 13.21 -9.10 1.80
CA ILE A 244 11.80 -8.98 2.18
C ILE A 244 11.28 -10.23 2.89
N PHE A 245 10.56 -10.02 3.99
CA PHE A 245 10.02 -11.06 4.86
C PHE A 245 8.64 -10.68 5.40
N LYS A 246 7.69 -11.62 5.50
CA LYS A 246 6.35 -11.38 6.07
C LYS A 246 5.67 -10.11 5.54
N SER A 247 5.78 -9.86 4.23
CA SER A 247 5.28 -8.63 3.62
C SER A 247 4.32 -8.92 2.47
N VAL A 248 3.44 -7.97 2.20
CA VAL A 248 2.44 -8.01 1.14
C VAL A 248 2.76 -6.90 0.15
N SER A 249 2.87 -7.24 -1.13
CA SER A 249 3.10 -6.33 -2.25
C SER A 249 2.10 -6.65 -3.35
N ILE A 250 1.16 -5.75 -3.63
CA ILE A 250 0.11 -5.98 -4.62
C ILE A 250 0.03 -4.77 -5.55
N GLY A 251 0.29 -4.98 -6.84
CA GLY A 251 0.34 -3.94 -7.87
C GLY A 251 1.63 -4.00 -8.67
N ASP A 252 1.63 -3.32 -9.82
CA ASP A 252 2.81 -3.18 -10.67
C ASP A 252 3.97 -2.53 -9.91
N SER A 253 5.10 -3.22 -9.79
CA SER A 253 6.31 -2.78 -9.10
C SER A 253 6.10 -2.39 -7.63
N ALA A 254 5.01 -2.85 -6.98
CA ALA A 254 4.79 -2.65 -5.55
C ALA A 254 5.93 -3.30 -4.74
N GLY A 255 6.53 -2.55 -3.81
CA GLY A 255 7.67 -3.02 -3.03
C GLY A 255 8.92 -3.38 -3.85
N TYR A 256 9.03 -2.93 -5.10
CA TYR A 256 10.24 -3.15 -5.91
C TYR A 256 11.46 -2.47 -5.29
N SER A 257 12.63 -3.12 -5.35
CA SER A 257 13.86 -2.67 -4.67
C SER A 257 13.75 -2.54 -3.15
N SER A 258 12.83 -3.27 -2.50
CA SER A 258 12.78 -3.27 -1.03
C SER A 258 13.84 -4.17 -0.42
N GLY A 259 14.66 -3.69 0.51
CA GLY A 259 15.67 -4.54 1.14
C GLY A 259 16.90 -4.78 0.27
N ASP A 260 17.19 -3.88 -0.68
CA ASP A 260 18.35 -3.93 -1.57
C ASP A 260 19.70 -3.68 -0.85
N THR A 261 19.65 -3.16 0.36
CA THR A 261 20.79 -2.83 1.20
C THR A 261 20.87 -3.74 2.45
N GLY A 262 21.85 -3.59 3.32
CA GLY A 262 22.26 -4.54 4.38
C GLY A 262 21.23 -5.16 5.35
N ALA A 263 20.03 -4.59 5.60
CA ALA A 263 19.10 -5.03 6.65
C ALA A 263 17.78 -5.64 6.14
N LEU A 264 16.99 -6.17 7.07
CA LEU A 264 15.73 -6.86 6.79
C LEU A 264 14.56 -5.89 6.61
N VAL A 265 13.73 -6.17 5.60
CA VAL A 265 12.46 -5.48 5.37
C VAL A 265 11.33 -6.40 5.78
N SER A 266 10.55 -6.03 6.79
CA SER A 266 9.53 -6.92 7.34
C SER A 266 8.21 -6.25 7.74
N TYR A 267 7.14 -7.05 7.70
CA TYR A 267 5.79 -6.66 8.11
C TYR A 267 5.24 -5.43 7.36
N ASN A 268 5.60 -5.28 6.09
CA ASN A 268 5.08 -4.20 5.27
C ASN A 268 3.89 -4.64 4.42
N VAL A 269 2.94 -3.73 4.21
CA VAL A 269 1.81 -3.90 3.30
C VAL A 269 1.88 -2.79 2.26
N PHE A 270 2.12 -3.14 1.01
CA PHE A 270 2.24 -2.24 -0.13
C PHE A 270 1.18 -2.61 -1.18
N ILE A 271 0.21 -1.72 -1.40
CA ILE A 271 -0.90 -1.96 -2.33
C ILE A 271 -1.05 -0.78 -3.28
N GLY A 272 -0.87 -1.01 -4.58
CA GLY A 272 -0.90 0.00 -5.63
C GLY A 272 0.36 -0.04 -6.50
N SER A 273 0.27 0.55 -7.70
CA SER A 273 1.44 0.65 -8.57
C SER A 273 2.53 1.49 -7.91
N LEU A 274 3.74 0.94 -7.83
CA LEU A 274 4.93 1.57 -7.24
C LEU A 274 4.78 1.95 -5.75
N ALA A 275 3.78 1.40 -5.05
CA ALA A 275 3.61 1.61 -3.62
C ALA A 275 4.80 1.04 -2.83
N GLY A 276 5.38 1.82 -1.92
CA GLY A 276 6.49 1.37 -1.07
C GLY A 276 7.76 0.98 -1.85
N LYS A 277 7.94 1.48 -3.08
CA LYS A 277 9.17 1.25 -3.85
C LYS A 277 10.38 1.78 -3.07
N SER A 278 11.56 1.18 -3.28
CA SER A 278 12.82 1.66 -2.69
C SER A 278 12.79 1.77 -1.16
N ASN A 279 12.06 0.87 -0.50
CA ASN A 279 12.08 0.73 0.95
C ASN A 279 13.30 -0.12 1.36
N HIS A 280 14.41 0.53 1.68
CA HIS A 280 15.69 -0.10 2.01
C HIS A 280 15.61 -0.94 3.30
N PHE A 281 15.25 -0.34 4.44
CA PHE A 281 15.14 -1.05 5.73
C PHE A 281 13.80 -0.91 6.44
N GLY A 282 12.86 -0.12 5.90
CA GLY A 282 11.62 0.19 6.61
C GLY A 282 10.76 -1.04 6.94
N GLN A 283 10.19 -1.05 8.14
CA GLN A 283 9.39 -2.14 8.69
C GLN A 283 8.05 -1.64 9.21
N HIS A 284 7.07 -2.54 9.26
CA HIS A 284 5.73 -2.27 9.83
C HIS A 284 4.98 -1.12 9.13
N ASN A 285 5.24 -0.87 7.85
CA ASN A 285 4.55 0.17 7.11
C ASN A 285 3.29 -0.38 6.42
N THR A 286 2.22 0.40 6.44
CA THR A 286 1.00 0.14 5.67
C THR A 286 0.85 1.25 4.63
N VAL A 287 0.99 0.91 3.35
CA VAL A 287 1.03 1.86 2.24
C VAL A 287 0.05 1.41 1.17
N THR A 288 -0.95 2.24 0.88
CA THR A 288 -1.99 1.97 -0.12
C THR A 288 -2.21 3.18 -1.02
N GLY A 289 -2.13 2.98 -2.33
CA GLY A 289 -2.27 4.02 -3.35
C GLY A 289 -1.11 4.00 -4.33
N ALA A 290 -1.36 4.39 -5.57
CA ALA A 290 -0.27 4.46 -6.55
C ALA A 290 0.74 5.55 -6.15
N PHE A 291 2.03 5.22 -6.24
CA PHE A 291 3.16 6.05 -5.81
C PHE A 291 3.16 6.45 -4.32
N ALA A 292 2.29 5.88 -3.48
CA ALA A 292 2.34 6.14 -2.05
C ALA A 292 3.65 5.57 -1.47
N GLY A 293 4.33 6.34 -0.61
CA GLY A 293 5.61 5.92 0.00
C GLY A 293 6.68 5.51 -1.01
N TYR A 294 6.75 6.12 -2.19
CA TYR A 294 7.69 5.75 -3.25
C TYR A 294 9.17 5.87 -2.83
N HIS A 295 9.48 6.76 -1.88
CA HIS A 295 10.81 6.93 -1.29
C HIS A 295 10.82 6.61 0.20
N LEU A 296 10.16 5.52 0.64
CA LEU A 296 10.03 5.22 2.08
C LEU A 296 11.38 4.98 2.80
N HIS A 297 12.40 4.52 2.05
CA HIS A 297 13.76 4.26 2.54
C HIS A 297 13.78 3.44 3.84
N ASP A 298 14.20 4.01 4.98
CA ASP A 298 14.33 3.30 6.25
C ASP A 298 13.18 3.59 7.23
N GLY A 299 12.13 4.27 6.75
CA GLY A 299 11.00 4.69 7.55
C GLY A 299 10.21 3.52 8.14
N ASN A 300 9.88 3.59 9.44
CA ASN A 300 9.18 2.52 10.16
C ASN A 300 7.80 2.95 10.65
N LYS A 301 6.85 2.01 10.68
CA LYS A 301 5.52 2.22 11.30
C LYS A 301 4.72 3.38 10.69
N ASN A 302 4.81 3.57 9.38
CA ASN A 302 4.06 4.60 8.66
C ASN A 302 2.76 4.03 8.07
N ASN A 303 1.69 4.83 8.14
CA ASN A 303 0.36 4.54 7.59
C ASN A 303 0.08 5.54 6.46
N LEU A 304 0.20 5.14 5.21
CA LEU A 304 0.11 6.01 4.04
C LEU A 304 -1.03 5.55 3.12
N PHE A 305 -2.04 6.40 2.95
CA PHE A 305 -3.22 6.08 2.16
C PHE A 305 -3.55 7.21 1.19
N GLY A 306 -3.51 6.93 -0.12
CA GLY A 306 -3.86 7.88 -1.18
C GLY A 306 -2.81 7.95 -2.29
N PHE A 307 -3.19 8.52 -3.43
CA PHE A 307 -2.27 8.77 -4.53
C PHE A 307 -1.16 9.74 -4.07
N TYR A 308 0.11 9.37 -4.26
CA TYR A 308 1.26 10.17 -3.81
C TYR A 308 1.32 10.48 -2.29
N ALA A 309 0.58 9.78 -1.44
CA ALA A 309 0.68 9.98 0.01
C ALA A 309 2.11 9.63 0.49
N GLY A 310 2.78 10.58 1.15
CA GLY A 310 4.15 10.41 1.62
C GLY A 310 5.17 10.07 0.52
N TYR A 311 5.00 10.60 -0.70
CA TYR A 311 5.83 10.24 -1.85
C TYR A 311 7.35 10.33 -1.56
N ASN A 312 7.80 11.42 -0.95
CA ASN A 312 9.22 11.64 -0.60
C ASN A 312 9.61 11.20 0.82
N LEU A 313 8.77 10.45 1.55
CA LEU A 313 8.97 10.10 2.97
C LEU A 313 10.21 9.24 3.22
N ALA A 314 11.40 9.83 3.19
CA ALA A 314 12.65 9.17 3.51
C ALA A 314 12.84 9.11 5.04
N ASP A 315 13.13 7.93 5.58
CA ASP A 315 13.60 7.68 6.97
C ASP A 315 12.66 8.14 8.09
N GLY A 316 11.47 8.64 7.74
CA GLY A 316 10.45 9.09 8.68
C GLY A 316 9.73 7.91 9.34
N SER A 317 9.39 8.04 10.62
CA SER A 317 8.73 6.96 11.37
C SER A 317 7.46 7.44 12.08
N GLN A 318 6.51 6.53 12.27
CA GLN A 318 5.26 6.79 13.01
C GLN A 318 4.40 7.91 12.40
N ASN A 319 4.39 8.03 11.07
CA ASN A 319 3.57 9.02 10.37
C ASN A 319 2.27 8.41 9.86
N SER A 320 1.18 9.17 9.86
CA SER A 320 -0.14 8.76 9.37
C SER A 320 -0.68 9.76 8.36
N PHE A 321 -0.67 9.41 7.07
CA PHE A 321 -1.11 10.26 5.97
C PHE A 321 -2.31 9.64 5.25
N TYR A 322 -3.39 10.40 5.13
CA TYR A 322 -4.61 9.99 4.44
C TYR A 322 -5.07 11.09 3.48
N GLY A 323 -5.01 10.83 2.19
CA GLY A 323 -5.44 11.75 1.13
C GLY A 323 -4.42 11.87 0.01
N ASP A 324 -4.89 12.33 -1.15
CA ASP A 324 -4.03 12.63 -2.30
C ASP A 324 -2.94 13.64 -1.92
N SER A 325 -1.69 13.32 -2.23
CA SER A 325 -0.52 14.17 -1.98
C SER A 325 -0.34 14.61 -0.52
N SER A 326 -0.98 13.92 0.44
CA SER A 326 -0.81 14.19 1.86
C SER A 326 0.63 13.90 2.28
N GLY A 327 1.32 14.89 2.86
CA GLY A 327 2.74 14.77 3.23
C GLY A 327 3.69 14.47 2.06
N TYR A 328 3.38 14.94 0.84
CA TYR A 328 4.16 14.66 -0.38
C TYR A 328 5.67 14.91 -0.24
N SER A 329 6.08 16.03 0.35
CA SER A 329 7.47 16.48 0.43
C SER A 329 8.17 16.14 1.76
N VAL A 330 7.53 15.35 2.62
CA VAL A 330 8.03 15.01 3.96
C VAL A 330 9.33 14.21 3.86
N THR A 331 10.35 14.58 4.63
CA THR A 331 11.64 13.86 4.71
C THR A 331 12.18 13.85 6.14
N ASN A 332 12.73 12.74 6.62
CA ASN A 332 13.46 12.61 7.89
C ASN A 332 12.70 13.04 9.16
N VAL A 333 11.38 12.84 9.23
CA VAL A 333 10.55 13.29 10.35
C VAL A 333 9.58 12.24 10.88
N SER A 334 9.15 12.44 12.12
CA SER A 334 8.27 11.53 12.84
C SER A 334 7.10 12.23 13.52
N GLY A 335 6.08 11.44 13.84
CA GLY A 335 4.93 11.88 14.63
C GLY A 335 3.95 12.79 13.88
N LEU A 336 3.90 12.70 12.55
CA LEU A 336 2.96 13.48 11.74
C LEU A 336 1.62 12.76 11.59
N THR A 337 0.52 13.50 11.71
CA THR A 337 -0.83 13.01 11.38
C THR A 337 -1.48 13.96 10.40
N PHE A 338 -1.55 13.58 9.13
CA PHE A 338 -2.15 14.38 8.06
C PHE A 338 -3.36 13.66 7.48
N LEU A 339 -4.53 14.29 7.59
CA LEU A 339 -5.78 13.81 7.01
C LEU A 339 -6.38 14.88 6.11
N GLY A 340 -6.52 14.58 4.82
CA GLY A 340 -7.07 15.47 3.80
C GLY A 340 -6.13 15.59 2.59
N SER A 341 -6.70 15.76 1.39
CA SER A 341 -5.91 15.98 0.18
C SER A 341 -5.05 17.25 0.31
N GLY A 342 -3.77 17.11 0.01
CA GLY A 342 -2.77 18.16 0.14
C GLY A 342 -2.45 18.61 1.58
N SER A 343 -2.94 17.91 2.61
CA SER A 343 -2.60 18.23 3.99
C SER A 343 -1.08 18.05 4.21
N GLY A 344 -0.43 19.09 4.74
CA GLY A 344 1.02 19.10 4.97
C GLY A 344 1.88 18.83 3.73
N LYS A 345 1.37 19.11 2.51
CA LYS A 345 2.04 18.73 1.24
C LYS A 345 3.50 19.16 1.17
N ASN A 346 3.82 20.40 1.56
CA ASN A 346 5.18 20.93 1.51
C ASN A 346 5.94 20.83 2.84
N ASN A 347 5.44 20.06 3.82
CA ASN A 347 6.16 19.85 5.07
C ASN A 347 7.41 19.04 4.78
N SER A 348 8.57 19.68 4.87
CA SER A 348 9.86 19.07 4.58
C SER A 348 10.42 18.42 5.84
N THR A 349 10.62 19.21 6.91
CA THR A 349 11.29 18.77 8.14
C THR A 349 10.54 19.13 9.44
N GLY A 350 9.35 19.74 9.34
CA GLY A 350 8.51 19.97 10.52
C GLY A 350 8.02 18.66 11.12
N SER A 351 8.22 18.46 12.42
CA SER A 351 7.81 17.23 13.15
C SER A 351 6.60 17.46 14.05
N GLN A 352 5.95 16.38 14.48
CA GLN A 352 4.89 16.42 15.50
C GLN A 352 3.69 17.34 15.15
N ASN A 353 3.38 17.46 13.85
CA ASN A 353 2.26 18.23 13.36
C ASN A 353 1.01 17.35 13.17
N ALA A 354 -0.14 17.90 13.52
CA ALA A 354 -1.45 17.27 13.40
C ALA A 354 -2.36 18.13 12.51
N PHE A 355 -2.49 17.76 11.23
CA PHE A 355 -3.20 18.53 10.20
C PHE A 355 -4.40 17.77 9.65
N PHE A 356 -5.60 18.31 9.86
CA PHE A 356 -6.87 17.70 9.45
C PHE A 356 -7.65 18.67 8.59
N GLY A 357 -7.80 18.38 7.29
CA GLY A 357 -8.55 19.17 6.33
C GLY A 357 -7.89 19.21 4.95
N TYR A 358 -8.66 19.59 3.94
CA TYR A 358 -8.11 19.86 2.61
C TYR A 358 -7.09 21.00 2.71
N GLN A 359 -5.85 20.73 2.30
CA GLN A 359 -4.72 21.66 2.31
C GLN A 359 -4.49 22.38 3.65
N SER A 360 -4.81 21.75 4.78
CA SER A 360 -4.35 22.24 6.10
C SER A 360 -2.82 22.17 6.18
N GLY A 361 -2.18 23.25 6.61
CA GLY A 361 -0.71 23.32 6.68
C GLY A 361 0.01 23.13 5.34
N TYR A 362 -0.64 23.44 4.21
CA TYR A 362 -0.14 23.15 2.86
C TYR A 362 1.29 23.62 2.59
N LEU A 363 1.63 24.86 3.00
CA LEU A 363 2.98 25.44 2.83
C LEU A 363 3.90 25.24 4.04
N ASN A 364 3.46 24.53 5.09
CA ASN A 364 4.31 24.30 6.26
C ASN A 364 5.56 23.61 5.77
N ASN A 365 6.74 24.17 6.00
CA ASN A 365 8.01 23.67 5.50
C ASN A 365 8.81 23.06 6.65
N THR A 366 9.05 23.84 7.71
CA THR A 366 9.86 23.42 8.87
C THR A 366 9.15 23.61 10.21
N GLY A 367 7.97 24.25 10.23
CA GLY A 367 7.19 24.46 11.44
C GLY A 367 6.81 23.14 12.11
N SER A 368 7.05 23.03 13.42
CA SER A 368 6.80 21.81 14.21
C SER A 368 5.77 22.05 15.32
N ASN A 369 5.21 20.98 15.87
CA ASN A 369 4.26 21.02 17.00
C ASN A 369 2.97 21.81 16.73
N ASN A 370 2.53 21.85 15.48
CA ASN A 370 1.33 22.58 15.08
C ASN A 370 0.09 21.66 15.05
N THR A 371 -1.05 22.17 15.50
CA THR A 371 -2.36 21.52 15.37
C THR A 371 -3.27 22.36 14.49
N PHE A 372 -3.51 21.92 13.24
CA PHE A 372 -4.37 22.61 12.29
C PHE A 372 -5.59 21.74 11.95
N LEU A 373 -6.79 22.22 12.30
CA LEU A 373 -8.04 21.51 12.08
C LEU A 373 -9.00 22.38 11.26
N GLY A 374 -9.16 22.07 9.98
CA GLY A 374 -10.09 22.72 9.06
C GLY A 374 -9.54 22.83 7.63
N HIS A 375 -10.44 22.97 6.66
CA HIS A 375 -10.10 23.31 5.28
C HIS A 375 -9.28 24.61 5.25
N TYR A 376 -8.05 24.57 4.73
CA TYR A 376 -7.10 25.69 4.70
C TYR A 376 -6.65 26.25 6.06
N ALA A 377 -6.84 25.53 7.17
CA ALA A 377 -6.27 25.95 8.45
C ALA A 377 -4.73 26.03 8.35
N GLY A 378 -4.15 27.18 8.69
CA GLY A 378 -2.70 27.43 8.62
C GLY A 378 -2.08 27.22 7.22
N ARG A 379 -2.86 27.36 6.13
CA ARG A 379 -2.42 26.99 4.77
C ARG A 379 -1.10 27.65 4.35
N LEU A 380 -0.87 28.90 4.76
CA LEU A 380 0.32 29.69 4.42
C LEU A 380 1.44 29.63 5.47
N ASN A 381 1.25 28.90 6.57
CA ASN A 381 2.30 28.75 7.59
C ASN A 381 3.50 28.10 6.94
N THR A 382 4.70 28.64 7.09
CA THR A 382 5.94 28.11 6.49
C THR A 382 6.88 27.57 7.57
N THR A 383 7.22 28.39 8.57
CA THR A 383 8.17 27.99 9.63
C THR A 383 7.60 28.13 11.03
N GLY A 384 6.41 28.72 11.19
CA GLY A 384 5.78 28.91 12.50
C GLY A 384 5.51 27.60 13.21
N GLY A 385 5.89 27.50 14.48
CA GLY A 385 5.73 26.30 15.32
C GLY A 385 4.86 26.54 16.55
N ASN A 386 4.43 25.44 17.18
CA ASN A 386 3.61 25.44 18.39
C ASN A 386 2.28 26.20 18.25
N ASN A 387 1.68 26.21 17.06
CA ASN A 387 0.44 26.92 16.79
C ASN A 387 -0.79 26.01 16.84
N VAL A 388 -1.93 26.54 17.28
CA VAL A 388 -3.23 25.85 17.30
C VAL A 388 -4.23 26.63 16.46
N TYR A 389 -4.59 26.10 15.29
CA TYR A 389 -5.55 26.71 14.36
C TYR A 389 -6.74 25.79 14.15
N VAL A 390 -7.94 26.24 14.53
CA VAL A 390 -9.16 25.42 14.50
C VAL A 390 -10.29 26.18 13.82
N GLY A 391 -10.75 25.67 12.68
CA GLY A 391 -11.79 26.24 11.84
C GLY A 391 -11.37 26.33 10.37
N ALA A 392 -12.34 26.43 9.46
CA ALA A 392 -12.03 26.61 8.04
C ALA A 392 -11.34 27.97 7.83
N ASN A 393 -10.18 27.94 7.15
CA ASN A 393 -9.31 29.08 6.91
C ASN A 393 -8.85 29.82 8.19
N ALA A 394 -8.84 29.13 9.35
CA ALA A 394 -8.29 29.66 10.59
C ALA A 394 -6.78 29.92 10.43
N ALA A 395 -6.36 31.14 10.75
CA ALA A 395 -5.00 31.66 10.52
C ALA A 395 -4.48 31.38 9.11
N GLY A 396 -5.34 31.51 8.09
CA GLY A 396 -4.98 31.33 6.69
C GLY A 396 -3.88 32.29 6.21
N ASN A 397 -3.68 33.41 6.91
CA ASN A 397 -2.62 34.40 6.68
C ASN A 397 -1.33 34.15 7.47
N ALA A 398 -1.28 33.21 8.41
CA ALA A 398 -0.10 32.97 9.24
C ALA A 398 1.08 32.50 8.39
N THR A 399 2.30 32.99 8.70
CA THR A 399 3.52 32.63 7.96
C THR A 399 4.59 32.03 8.88
N THR A 400 5.21 32.83 9.74
CA THR A 400 6.38 32.41 10.54
C THR A 400 6.18 32.48 12.05
N GLY A 401 5.02 32.97 12.50
CA GLY A 401 4.72 33.19 13.91
C GLY A 401 4.57 31.91 14.73
N ASN A 402 4.93 31.96 16.00
CA ASN A 402 4.95 30.84 16.94
C ASN A 402 3.97 31.05 18.11
N ASN A 403 3.55 29.94 18.73
CA ASN A 403 2.74 29.94 19.95
C ASN A 403 1.40 30.70 19.80
N ASN A 404 0.83 30.68 18.58
CA ASN A 404 -0.42 31.37 18.28
C ASN A 404 -1.62 30.44 18.41
N ILE A 405 -2.75 31.00 18.87
CA ILE A 405 -4.04 30.31 18.93
C ILE A 405 -5.05 31.07 18.07
N ALA A 406 -5.60 30.41 17.06
CA ALA A 406 -6.64 30.97 16.22
C ALA A 406 -7.82 30.00 16.11
N ILE A 407 -8.98 30.36 16.65
CA ILE A 407 -10.15 29.48 16.70
C ILE A 407 -11.37 30.19 16.11
N GLY A 408 -11.93 29.64 15.04
CA GLY A 408 -13.12 30.14 14.34
C GLY A 408 -13.01 30.01 12.82
N ASN A 409 -14.14 30.19 12.12
CA ASN A 409 -14.15 30.23 10.66
C ASN A 409 -13.58 31.57 10.18
N GLY A 410 -12.57 31.53 9.30
CA GLY A 410 -11.97 32.71 8.68
C GLY A 410 -11.20 33.64 9.63
N VAL A 411 -11.00 33.26 10.89
CA VAL A 411 -10.20 34.04 11.85
C VAL A 411 -8.76 34.16 11.36
N GLN A 412 -8.15 35.32 11.51
CA GLN A 412 -6.78 35.61 11.05
C GLN A 412 -5.91 36.04 12.24
N LEU A 413 -4.60 35.84 12.13
CA LEU A 413 -3.68 36.49 13.05
C LEU A 413 -3.62 37.98 12.72
N GLN A 414 -3.55 38.81 13.76
CA GLN A 414 -3.41 40.25 13.59
C GLN A 414 -2.05 40.61 12.96
N VAL A 415 -1.01 39.83 13.26
CA VAL A 415 0.32 39.98 12.66
C VAL A 415 0.71 38.62 12.06
N PRO A 416 0.73 38.45 10.73
CA PRO A 416 1.03 37.16 10.09
C PRO A 416 2.29 36.42 10.59
N SER A 417 3.32 37.18 10.96
CA SER A 417 4.60 36.69 11.46
C SER A 417 4.76 36.85 12.98
N GLY A 418 3.71 37.28 13.69
CA GLY A 418 3.75 37.58 15.11
C GLY A 418 3.67 36.33 15.98
N ASP A 419 4.26 36.41 17.16
CA ASP A 419 4.24 35.33 18.14
C ASP A 419 3.22 35.60 19.25
N ASN A 420 2.82 34.53 19.94
CA ASN A 420 2.05 34.56 21.19
C ASN A 420 0.67 35.23 21.08
N GLN A 421 0.09 35.26 19.89
CA GLN A 421 -1.20 35.88 19.62
C GLN A 421 -2.37 34.92 19.92
N ILE A 422 -3.49 35.49 20.35
CA ILE A 422 -4.76 34.76 20.44
C ILE A 422 -5.79 35.51 19.59
N ASN A 423 -6.53 34.79 18.74
CA ASN A 423 -7.77 35.28 18.14
C ASN A 423 -8.82 34.16 18.22
N ILE A 424 -9.85 34.36 19.04
CA ILE A 424 -10.97 33.43 19.14
C ILE A 424 -12.23 34.16 18.70
N GLY A 425 -12.78 33.71 17.57
CA GLY A 425 -14.03 34.19 17.00
C GLY A 425 -14.04 35.66 16.59
N ASN A 426 -12.88 36.28 16.37
CA ASN A 426 -12.75 37.73 16.20
C ASN A 426 -13.36 38.54 17.37
N PHE A 427 -13.37 37.95 18.57
CA PHE A 427 -13.98 38.54 19.76
C PHE A 427 -12.96 38.63 20.90
N LEU A 428 -12.26 37.53 21.19
CA LEU A 428 -11.19 37.51 22.18
C LEU A 428 -9.84 37.57 21.49
N TYR A 429 -9.07 38.58 21.84
CA TYR A 429 -7.75 38.82 21.30
C TYR A 429 -6.69 38.81 22.40
N LYS A 430 -5.49 38.36 22.06
CA LYS A 430 -4.27 38.63 22.81
C LYS A 430 -3.21 39.08 21.82
N ASP A 431 -2.59 40.22 22.07
CA ASP A 431 -1.48 40.70 21.25
C ASP A 431 -0.13 40.13 21.71
N ALA A 432 0.94 40.49 21.00
CA ALA A 432 2.30 40.04 21.30
C ALA A 432 2.83 40.59 22.65
N ASP A 433 2.30 41.72 23.12
CA ASP A 433 2.65 42.35 24.40
C ASP A 433 1.93 41.68 25.59
N GLY A 434 1.06 40.71 25.32
CA GLY A 434 0.30 39.98 26.34
C GLY A 434 -0.92 40.75 26.85
N ASN A 435 -1.38 41.75 26.12
CA ASN A 435 -2.61 42.46 26.42
C ASN A 435 -3.80 41.67 25.89
N PHE A 436 -4.81 41.47 26.73
CA PHE A 436 -6.06 40.81 26.34
C PHE A 436 -7.11 41.84 25.94
N GLY A 437 -7.65 41.68 24.73
CA GLY A 437 -8.77 42.45 24.20
C GLY A 437 -10.04 41.62 24.16
N ILE A 438 -11.14 42.14 24.70
CA ILE A 438 -12.50 41.60 24.50
C ILE A 438 -13.29 42.59 23.65
N GLY A 439 -13.64 42.20 22.42
CA GLY A 439 -14.35 43.04 21.46
C GLY A 439 -13.47 44.07 20.73
N LEU A 440 -12.13 43.93 20.82
CA LEU A 440 -11.18 44.75 20.07
C LEU A 440 -9.90 43.97 19.78
N SER A 441 -9.31 44.23 18.60
CA SER A 441 -8.10 43.54 18.14
C SER A 441 -6.78 44.19 18.57
N ASN A 442 -6.79 45.47 19.01
CA ASN A 442 -5.59 46.23 19.39
C ASN A 442 -5.71 46.72 20.85
N PRO A 443 -5.65 45.84 21.85
CA PRO A 443 -5.77 46.24 23.25
C PRO A 443 -4.57 47.10 23.71
N THR A 444 -4.86 48.29 24.24
CA THR A 444 -3.86 49.21 24.82
C THR A 444 -3.59 49.00 26.31
N TYR A 445 -4.31 48.08 26.95
CA TYR A 445 -4.20 47.75 28.38
C TYR A 445 -4.09 46.24 28.54
N LYS A 446 -3.47 45.77 29.63
CA LYS A 446 -3.32 44.33 29.92
C LYS A 446 -4.63 43.55 29.86
N LEU A 447 -5.72 44.20 30.29
CA LEU A 447 -7.09 43.81 29.98
C LEU A 447 -7.82 45.04 29.44
N HIS A 448 -8.23 45.00 28.18
CA HIS A 448 -9.02 46.04 27.53
C HIS A 448 -10.33 45.42 27.06
N VAL A 449 -11.45 45.90 27.60
CA VAL A 449 -12.79 45.45 27.20
C VAL A 449 -13.49 46.59 26.47
N ASN A 450 -13.85 46.38 25.21
CA ASN A 450 -14.73 47.29 24.46
C ASN A 450 -16.18 46.91 24.74
N GLY A 451 -16.72 47.40 25.86
CA GLY A 451 -18.05 47.08 26.35
C GLY A 451 -18.13 47.14 27.87
N THR A 452 -19.24 46.67 28.44
CA THR A 452 -19.43 46.61 29.91
C THR A 452 -18.91 45.29 30.47
N GLY A 453 -18.11 45.34 31.54
CA GLY A 453 -17.70 44.19 32.33
C GLY A 453 -18.36 44.19 33.72
N LYS A 454 -18.67 43.01 34.27
CA LYS A 454 -19.09 42.82 35.66
C LYS A 454 -18.02 42.01 36.39
N PHE A 455 -17.59 42.49 37.55
CA PHE A 455 -16.73 41.75 38.47
C PHE A 455 -17.56 41.37 39.71
N GLU A 456 -17.72 40.08 39.98
CA GLU A 456 -18.57 39.57 41.08
C GLU A 456 -17.94 39.73 42.48
N SER A 457 -16.70 40.25 42.57
CA SER A 457 -15.95 40.35 43.82
C SER A 457 -14.95 41.51 43.77
N THR A 458 -14.09 41.62 44.78
CA THR A 458 -13.11 42.70 44.94
C THR A 458 -12.01 42.67 43.88
N ILE A 459 -11.65 43.86 43.36
CA ILE A 459 -10.44 44.08 42.55
C ILE A 459 -9.36 44.68 43.46
N THR A 460 -8.21 44.02 43.57
CA THR A 460 -7.07 44.50 44.35
C THR A 460 -6.00 45.09 43.40
N THR A 461 -5.58 46.34 43.62
CA THR A 461 -4.56 47.00 42.77
C THR A 461 -3.32 47.39 43.59
N SER A 462 -2.11 47.15 43.06
CA SER A 462 -0.86 47.72 43.59
C SER A 462 -0.67 49.14 43.06
N GLY A 463 -1.50 50.06 43.54
CA GLY A 463 -1.55 51.45 43.08
C GLY A 463 -2.94 52.05 43.30
N SER A 464 -3.04 53.37 43.18
CA SER A 464 -4.32 54.05 43.20
C SER A 464 -5.04 53.80 41.87
N ILE A 465 -6.30 53.35 41.93
CA ILE A 465 -7.22 53.37 40.77
C ILE A 465 -7.54 54.84 40.38
N ILE A 466 -7.22 55.76 41.29
CA ILE A 466 -7.69 57.13 41.35
C ILE A 466 -6.59 58.09 40.88
N ALA A 467 -6.87 58.86 39.82
CA ALA A 467 -6.03 59.97 39.39
C ALA A 467 -6.05 61.09 40.45
N VAL A 468 -4.91 61.36 41.09
CA VAL A 468 -4.74 62.44 42.06
C VAL A 468 -4.23 63.70 41.35
N VAL A 469 -4.98 64.79 41.43
CA VAL A 469 -4.63 66.07 40.80
C VAL A 469 -4.59 67.18 41.84
N ALA A 470 -3.47 67.91 41.91
CA ALA A 470 -3.34 69.09 42.77
C ALA A 470 -3.71 70.37 42.01
N LYS A 471 -4.52 71.24 42.63
CA LYS A 471 -4.96 72.52 42.04
C LYS A 471 -4.82 73.68 43.03
N THR A 472 -4.35 74.82 42.53
CA THR A 472 -4.14 76.07 43.29
C THR A 472 -4.97 77.25 42.76
N ALA A 473 -5.81 77.01 41.76
CA ALA A 473 -6.65 78.02 41.11
C ALA A 473 -7.91 77.36 40.54
N ALA A 474 -8.84 78.18 40.05
CA ALA A 474 -10.10 77.72 39.48
C ALA A 474 -9.89 76.66 38.40
N TYR A 475 -10.65 75.56 38.48
CA TYR A 475 -10.45 74.40 37.62
C TYR A 475 -11.76 73.67 37.35
N THR A 476 -12.02 73.35 36.10
CA THR A 476 -13.11 72.46 35.68
C THR A 476 -12.60 71.04 35.60
N LEU A 477 -13.22 70.12 36.32
CA LEU A 477 -12.83 68.72 36.31
C LEU A 477 -13.07 68.10 34.92
N SER A 478 -12.07 67.34 34.47
CA SER A 478 -12.19 66.40 33.37
C SER A 478 -12.86 65.11 33.86
N LEU A 479 -13.48 64.35 32.96
CA LEU A 479 -13.98 63.00 33.25
C LEU A 479 -12.86 62.02 33.66
N SER A 480 -11.59 62.38 33.46
CA SER A 480 -10.42 61.63 33.90
C SER A 480 -9.95 61.98 35.32
N ASP A 481 -10.47 63.04 35.94
CA ASP A 481 -10.11 63.41 37.31
C ASP A 481 -10.89 62.50 38.29
N GLU A 482 -10.33 62.15 39.44
CA GLU A 482 -11.04 61.31 40.41
C GLU A 482 -10.80 61.75 41.86
N PHE A 483 -9.60 62.22 42.18
CA PHE A 483 -9.29 62.86 43.47
C PHE A 483 -8.55 64.18 43.29
N VAL A 484 -9.13 65.27 43.78
CA VAL A 484 -8.58 66.61 43.67
C VAL A 484 -8.08 67.12 45.01
N CYS A 485 -6.77 67.35 45.10
CA CYS A 485 -6.13 68.07 46.19
C CYS A 485 -6.21 69.59 45.92
N ALA A 486 -7.18 70.26 46.52
CA ALA A 486 -7.39 71.69 46.34
C ALA A 486 -6.62 72.50 47.40
N ASN A 487 -5.65 73.29 46.96
CA ASN A 487 -4.82 74.16 47.80
C ASN A 487 -5.17 75.63 47.55
N ALA A 488 -5.98 76.20 48.43
CA ALA A 488 -6.45 77.59 48.36
C ALA A 488 -5.53 78.58 49.07
N ALA A 489 -4.27 78.24 49.35
CA ALA A 489 -3.35 79.11 50.10
C ALA A 489 -3.16 80.50 49.46
N SER A 490 -3.21 80.60 48.12
CA SER A 490 -3.08 81.85 47.37
C SER A 490 -4.38 82.63 47.18
N GLY A 491 -5.53 82.06 47.57
CA GLY A 491 -6.85 82.68 47.42
C GLY A 491 -7.97 81.65 47.25
N PRO A 492 -9.23 82.05 47.50
CA PRO A 492 -10.38 81.17 47.30
C PRO A 492 -10.58 80.88 45.81
N PHE A 493 -10.99 79.66 45.48
CA PHE A 493 -11.26 79.27 44.09
C PHE A 493 -12.35 78.20 44.00
N SER A 494 -12.86 78.01 42.79
CA SER A 494 -13.91 77.03 42.50
C SER A 494 -13.37 75.82 41.74
N VAL A 495 -13.86 74.64 42.12
CA VAL A 495 -13.71 73.40 41.36
C VAL A 495 -15.06 73.09 40.72
N THR A 496 -15.13 73.18 39.39
CA THR A 496 -16.39 72.98 38.64
C THR A 496 -16.53 71.52 38.23
N LEU A 497 -17.62 70.87 38.65
CA LEU A 497 -17.98 69.52 38.21
C LEU A 497 -18.41 69.55 36.72
N PRO A 498 -18.12 68.49 35.94
CA PRO A 498 -18.61 68.38 34.57
C PRO A 498 -20.12 68.08 34.58
N THR A 499 -20.71 68.00 33.39
CA THR A 499 -22.13 67.63 33.29
C THR A 499 -22.38 66.23 33.87
N ALA A 500 -23.33 66.12 34.80
CA ALA A 500 -23.81 64.84 35.32
C ALA A 500 -24.54 64.00 34.24
N GLN A 501 -25.09 64.67 33.23
CA GLN A 501 -25.90 64.05 32.17
C GLN A 501 -25.08 63.04 31.37
N GLY A 502 -25.54 61.80 31.33
CA GLY A 502 -24.88 60.70 30.60
C GLY A 502 -23.76 60.00 31.37
N HIS A 503 -23.48 60.39 32.62
CA HIS A 503 -22.36 59.87 33.42
C HIS A 503 -22.79 59.25 34.76
N ALA A 504 -23.92 58.54 34.79
CA ALA A 504 -24.42 57.90 36.02
C ALA A 504 -23.36 56.95 36.64
N GLY A 505 -23.10 57.09 37.94
CA GLY A 505 -22.07 56.35 38.67
C GLY A 505 -20.69 57.00 38.67
N GLN A 506 -20.44 58.03 37.86
CA GLN A 506 -19.18 58.79 37.89
C GLN A 506 -18.99 59.41 39.27
N THR A 507 -17.81 59.24 39.86
CA THR A 507 -17.51 59.72 41.22
C THR A 507 -16.32 60.70 41.19
N PHE A 508 -16.39 61.79 41.96
CA PHE A 508 -15.26 62.69 42.18
C PHE A 508 -15.07 62.94 43.67
N THR A 509 -13.84 62.95 44.16
CA THR A 509 -13.50 63.37 45.51
C THR A 509 -12.69 64.66 45.47
N ILE A 510 -13.18 65.72 46.11
CA ILE A 510 -12.48 67.00 46.23
C ILE A 510 -12.11 67.19 47.69
N LYS A 511 -10.84 67.39 47.99
CA LYS A 511 -10.31 67.58 49.35
C LYS A 511 -9.51 68.87 49.44
N LYS A 512 -9.86 69.74 50.40
CA LYS A 512 -9.05 70.91 50.73
C LYS A 512 -7.82 70.45 51.53
N VAL A 513 -6.63 70.85 51.10
CA VAL A 513 -5.35 70.34 51.66
C VAL A 513 -4.49 71.43 52.32
N ASP A 514 -5.00 72.64 52.45
CA ASP A 514 -4.27 73.77 53.04
C ASP A 514 -5.01 74.40 54.23
N ALA A 515 -4.23 74.97 55.15
CA ALA A 515 -4.72 75.58 56.39
C ALA A 515 -5.30 77.00 56.25
N SER A 516 -5.30 77.60 55.04
CA SER A 516 -5.82 78.96 54.88
C SER A 516 -7.33 79.03 55.06
N ALA A 517 -7.83 80.21 55.48
CA ALA A 517 -9.26 80.50 55.59
C ALA A 517 -9.97 80.59 54.21
N ASN A 518 -9.22 80.51 53.11
CA ASN A 518 -9.77 80.56 51.77
C ASN A 518 -10.51 79.25 51.47
N ALA A 519 -11.79 79.36 51.14
CA ALA A 519 -12.62 78.21 50.84
C ALA A 519 -12.41 77.70 49.41
N VAL A 520 -12.60 76.39 49.22
CA VAL A 520 -12.73 75.77 47.90
C VAL A 520 -14.22 75.53 47.66
N SER A 521 -14.76 76.13 46.61
CA SER A 521 -16.18 75.98 46.24
C SER A 521 -16.33 74.90 45.18
N VAL A 522 -16.95 73.77 45.51
CA VAL A 522 -17.32 72.77 44.51
C VAL A 522 -18.64 73.20 43.89
N ILE A 523 -18.61 73.52 42.59
CA ILE A 523 -19.77 74.07 41.88
C ILE A 523 -20.17 73.19 40.70
N THR A 524 -21.42 73.30 40.28
CA THR A 524 -21.93 72.63 39.08
C THR A 524 -22.02 73.57 37.89
N THR A 525 -22.28 72.99 36.73
CA THR A 525 -22.82 73.76 35.60
C THR A 525 -24.20 74.33 35.97
N SER A 526 -24.59 75.44 35.34
CA SER A 526 -25.70 76.31 35.80
C SER A 526 -27.08 75.66 35.93
N SER A 527 -27.30 74.48 35.34
CA SER A 527 -28.59 73.75 35.40
C SER A 527 -28.60 72.55 36.36
N GLN A 528 -27.47 72.18 36.96
CA GLN A 528 -27.33 70.96 37.77
C GLN A 528 -27.13 71.29 39.25
N THR A 529 -27.45 70.34 40.13
CA THR A 529 -27.28 70.48 41.58
C THR A 529 -26.38 69.39 42.17
N ILE A 530 -25.86 69.65 43.37
CA ILE A 530 -25.19 68.74 44.30
C ILE A 530 -26.14 68.61 45.49
N ASP A 531 -26.86 67.50 45.64
CA ASP A 531 -27.90 67.33 46.69
C ASP A 531 -28.87 68.53 46.81
N GLY A 532 -29.32 69.06 45.67
CA GLY A 532 -30.27 70.17 45.61
C GLY A 532 -29.67 71.57 45.78
N VAL A 533 -28.35 71.72 46.00
CA VAL A 533 -27.66 73.02 46.00
C VAL A 533 -26.74 73.18 44.79
N THR A 534 -26.38 74.41 44.42
CA THR A 534 -25.48 74.68 43.27
C THR A 534 -23.99 74.75 43.66
N THR A 535 -23.71 74.85 44.96
CA THR A 535 -22.37 75.02 45.51
C THR A 535 -22.23 74.23 46.81
N TYR A 536 -21.20 73.40 46.91
CA TYR A 536 -20.77 72.77 48.16
C TYR A 536 -19.43 73.37 48.63
N LEU A 537 -19.36 73.82 49.89
CA LEU A 537 -18.22 74.60 50.40
C LEU A 537 -17.26 73.74 51.23
N LEU A 538 -15.97 73.77 50.89
CA LEU A 538 -14.88 73.23 51.70
C LEU A 538 -14.14 74.38 52.40
N ALA A 539 -14.55 74.71 53.62
CA ALA A 539 -14.10 75.91 54.34
C ALA A 539 -12.86 75.70 55.22
N SER A 540 -12.51 74.45 55.56
CA SER A 540 -11.43 74.14 56.50
C SER A 540 -10.48 73.10 55.93
N GLU A 541 -9.26 73.05 56.47
CA GLU A 541 -8.26 72.06 56.11
C GLU A 541 -8.79 70.63 56.31
N TRP A 542 -8.40 69.72 55.42
CA TRP A 542 -8.74 68.29 55.44
C TRP A 542 -10.20 67.93 55.24
N LYS A 543 -11.07 68.92 55.00
CA LYS A 543 -12.45 68.71 54.57
C LYS A 543 -12.49 68.18 53.15
N TYR A 544 -13.34 67.19 52.91
CA TYR A 544 -13.57 66.63 51.58
C TYR A 544 -15.04 66.39 51.29
N VAL A 545 -15.35 66.28 50.00
CA VAL A 545 -16.64 65.81 49.50
C VAL A 545 -16.38 64.83 48.37
N THR A 546 -17.05 63.68 48.45
CA THR A 546 -17.15 62.72 47.36
C THR A 546 -18.54 62.81 46.78
N VAL A 547 -18.65 63.20 45.52
CA VAL A 547 -19.91 63.30 44.78
C VAL A 547 -20.04 62.16 43.78
N VAL A 548 -21.25 61.70 43.53
CA VAL A 548 -21.59 60.68 42.53
C VAL A 548 -22.72 61.16 41.63
N SER A 549 -22.61 60.99 40.31
CA SER A 549 -23.68 61.36 39.38
C SER A 549 -24.80 60.30 39.38
N ASP A 550 -26.07 60.74 39.39
CA ASP A 550 -27.23 59.88 39.14
C ASP A 550 -27.67 59.86 37.66
N GLY A 551 -26.93 60.55 36.79
CA GLY A 551 -27.25 60.73 35.37
C GLY A 551 -28.03 62.00 35.05
N ALA A 552 -28.42 62.81 36.04
CA ALA A 552 -29.06 64.13 35.88
C ALA A 552 -28.43 65.20 36.78
N ASN A 553 -28.15 64.86 38.05
CA ASN A 553 -27.54 65.70 39.08
C ASN A 553 -26.36 64.98 39.76
N TRP A 554 -25.70 65.69 40.66
CA TRP A 554 -24.67 65.16 41.55
C TRP A 554 -25.26 64.91 42.94
N LEU A 555 -24.92 63.77 43.54
CA LEU A 555 -25.30 63.37 44.89
C LEU A 555 -24.07 63.33 45.79
N ILE A 556 -24.19 63.73 47.06
CA ILE A 556 -23.09 63.57 48.02
C ILE A 556 -23.05 62.11 48.47
N LYS A 557 -21.99 61.42 48.10
CA LYS A 557 -21.74 60.03 48.52
C LYS A 557 -21.16 59.96 49.93
N THR A 558 -20.17 60.79 50.21
CA THR A 558 -19.52 60.91 51.53
C THR A 558 -18.88 62.29 51.69
N ASN A 559 -18.84 62.84 52.89
CA ASN A 559 -18.12 64.07 53.23
C ASN A 559 -17.64 64.00 54.70
N ASN A 560 -16.89 65.00 55.16
CA ASN A 560 -16.49 65.09 56.58
C ASN A 560 -16.45 66.51 57.13
#